data_AF-A0A5R9NMI0-F1
#
_entry.id   AF-A0A5R9NMI0-F1
#
_cell.length_a   1.000
_cell.length_b   1.000
_cell.length_c   1.000
_cell.angle_alpha   90.00
_cell.angle_beta   90.00
_cell.angle_gamma   90.00
#
_symmetry.space_group_name_H-M   'P 1'
#
loop_
_entity.id
_entity.type
_entity.pdbx_description
1 polymer ?
#
loop_
_entity_poly.entity_id
_entity_poly.type
_entity_poly.pdbx_seq_one_letter_code
_entity_poly.pdbx_strand_id
1 'polypeptide(L)'
;MTESKHTPGPWHVDPKSPEESFFEDVNVLRHDGLAIAVCVHNGDILPPEPEANARLIAAAPDLLEALKEFASMPCETDGAEDLEGGCCRTCRARAAIAKAESSSASLVAAE
;
A
#
# COMPACT_ATOMS: atom_id res chain seq x y z
N MET A 1 1.02 20.75 12.96
CA MET A 1 0.09 19.81 12.30
C MET A 1 0.67 18.42 12.46
N THR A 2 -0.11 17.46 12.95
CA THR A 2 0.35 16.07 13.03
C THR A 2 0.42 15.50 11.61
N GLU A 3 1.59 15.06 11.21
CA GLU A 3 1.86 14.37 9.96
C GLU A 3 0.87 13.19 9.79
N SER A 4 0.14 13.17 8.69
CA SER A 4 -0.84 12.12 8.39
C SER A 4 -0.10 10.84 8.02
N LYS A 5 0.09 9.95 9.00
CA LYS A 5 0.61 8.60 8.78
C LYS A 5 -0.45 7.70 8.11
N HIS A 6 -0.01 6.68 7.39
CA HIS A 6 -0.90 5.64 6.89
C HIS A 6 -1.57 4.90 8.07
N THR A 7 -2.77 4.34 7.84
CA THR A 7 -3.50 3.58 8.86
C THR A 7 -2.66 2.37 9.30
N PRO A 8 -2.41 2.16 10.60
CA PRO A 8 -1.71 0.96 11.05
C PRO A 8 -2.49 -0.32 10.69
N GLY A 9 -1.76 -1.40 10.38
CA GLY A 9 -2.33 -2.74 10.25
C GLY A 9 -2.68 -3.38 11.59
N PRO A 10 -3.25 -4.60 11.60
CA PRO A 10 -3.58 -5.43 10.43
C PRO A 10 -4.86 -4.97 9.74
N TRP A 11 -4.95 -5.26 8.43
CA TRP A 11 -6.15 -5.04 7.62
C TRP A 11 -6.69 -6.38 7.13
N HIS A 12 -7.97 -6.42 6.77
CA HIS A 12 -8.59 -7.63 6.23
C HIS A 12 -9.60 -7.27 5.13
N VAL A 13 -9.82 -8.21 4.21
CA VAL A 13 -10.91 -8.09 3.23
C VAL A 13 -12.23 -8.36 3.94
N ASP A 14 -13.25 -7.57 3.66
CA ASP A 14 -14.59 -7.78 4.18
C ASP A 14 -15.14 -9.14 3.68
N PRO A 15 -15.40 -10.12 4.57
CA PRO A 15 -15.89 -11.43 4.17
C PRO A 15 -17.32 -11.39 3.63
N LYS A 16 -18.04 -10.26 3.79
CA LYS A 16 -19.40 -10.06 3.29
C LYS A 16 -19.44 -9.43 1.89
N SER A 17 -18.30 -8.98 1.37
CA SER A 17 -18.16 -8.54 -0.02
C SER A 17 -17.89 -9.72 -0.96
N PRO A 18 -18.45 -9.74 -2.18
CA PRO A 18 -19.36 -8.76 -2.77
C PRO A 18 -20.85 -9.01 -2.45
N GLU A 19 -21.21 -10.10 -1.77
CA GLU A 19 -22.60 -10.58 -1.62
C GLU A 19 -23.57 -9.54 -1.01
N GLU A 20 -23.08 -8.64 -0.14
CA GLU A 20 -23.89 -7.58 0.48
C GLU A 20 -23.76 -6.20 -0.23
N SER A 21 -22.94 -6.08 -1.28
CA SER A 21 -22.68 -4.82 -1.98
C SER A 21 -23.54 -4.67 -3.24
N PHE A 22 -24.29 -3.57 -3.33
CA PHE A 22 -25.07 -3.22 -4.53
C PHE A 22 -24.23 -3.03 -5.80
N PHE A 23 -22.93 -2.76 -5.64
CA PHE A 23 -21.98 -2.50 -6.72
C PHE A 23 -20.87 -3.54 -6.79
N GLU A 24 -21.00 -4.65 -6.05
CA GLU A 24 -19.99 -5.72 -5.94
C GLU A 24 -18.61 -5.23 -5.48
N ASP A 25 -18.57 -4.06 -4.84
CA ASP A 25 -17.38 -3.49 -4.25
C ASP A 25 -16.80 -4.39 -3.14
N VAL A 26 -15.47 -4.48 -3.11
CA VAL A 26 -14.75 -5.23 -2.09
C VAL A 26 -14.07 -4.28 -1.11
N ASN A 27 -14.57 -4.26 0.13
CA ASN A 27 -14.03 -3.42 1.19
C ASN A 27 -12.76 -4.04 1.79
N VAL A 28 -11.80 -3.17 2.11
CA VAL A 28 -10.67 -3.48 3.00
C VAL A 28 -10.91 -2.77 4.32
N LEU A 29 -10.89 -3.52 5.42
CA LEU A 29 -11.28 -3.11 6.75
C LEU A 29 -10.09 -3.05 7.70
N ARG A 30 -10.11 -2.11 8.63
CA ARG A 30 -9.27 -2.12 9.84
C ARG A 30 -9.80 -3.16 10.84
N HIS A 31 -8.99 -3.52 11.83
CA HIS A 31 -9.35 -4.42 12.94
C HIS A 31 -10.70 -4.12 13.66
N ASP A 32 -11.22 -2.89 13.59
CA ASP A 32 -12.49 -2.50 14.21
C ASP A 32 -13.68 -2.45 13.22
N GLY A 33 -13.48 -2.94 11.99
CA GLY A 33 -14.52 -3.06 10.98
C GLY A 33 -14.76 -1.79 10.17
N LEU A 34 -14.01 -0.70 10.39
CA LEU A 34 -14.11 0.48 9.54
C LEU A 34 -13.36 0.27 8.23
N ALA A 35 -14.01 0.61 7.11
CA ALA A 35 -13.41 0.58 5.79
C ALA A 35 -12.29 1.62 5.66
N ILE A 36 -11.17 1.19 5.08
CA ILE A 36 -9.98 2.02 4.81
C ILE A 36 -9.67 2.14 3.32
N ALA A 37 -10.18 1.21 2.50
CA ALA A 37 -10.11 1.22 1.05
C ALA A 37 -11.28 0.42 0.48
N VAL A 38 -11.64 0.73 -0.77
CA VAL A 38 -12.65 0.01 -1.53
C VAL A 38 -12.05 -0.33 -2.89
N CYS A 39 -12.05 -1.61 -3.24
CA CYS A 39 -11.70 -2.05 -4.58
C CYS A 39 -12.97 -2.08 -5.41
N VAL A 40 -12.99 -1.23 -6.43
CA VAL A 40 -14.10 -1.09 -7.37
C VAL A 40 -13.61 -1.44 -8.77
N HIS A 41 -14.53 -1.87 -9.63
CA HIS A 41 -14.30 -2.03 -11.06
C HIS A 41 -15.32 -1.20 -11.83
N ASN A 42 -14.84 -0.28 -12.65
CA ASN A 42 -15.70 0.54 -13.50
C ASN A 42 -15.86 -0.14 -14.89
N GLY A 43 -16.58 -1.27 -14.95
CA GLY A 43 -16.80 -2.04 -16.19
C GLY A 43 -17.68 -3.28 -16.02
N ASP A 44 -17.44 -4.32 -16.83
CA ASP A 44 -18.16 -5.62 -16.83
C ASP A 44 -18.51 -6.17 -15.44
N ILE A 45 -19.68 -6.80 -15.36
CA ILE A 45 -20.46 -6.96 -14.13
C ILE A 45 -19.76 -7.77 -13.03
N LEU A 46 -18.76 -8.64 -13.29
CA LEU A 46 -18.20 -9.54 -12.26
C LEU A 46 -16.72 -9.92 -12.54
N PRO A 47 -15.73 -9.05 -12.35
CA PRO A 47 -14.33 -9.43 -12.46
C PRO A 47 -13.84 -10.05 -11.13
N PRO A 48 -13.05 -11.14 -11.12
CA PRO A 48 -12.34 -11.60 -9.92
C PRO A 48 -11.26 -10.61 -9.41
N GLU A 49 -10.96 -9.56 -10.18
CA GLU A 49 -9.91 -8.59 -9.92
C GLU A 49 -10.09 -7.74 -8.65
N PRO A 50 -11.28 -7.20 -8.29
CA PRO A 50 -11.46 -6.39 -7.08
C PRO A 50 -11.11 -7.17 -5.81
N GLU A 51 -11.49 -8.45 -5.75
CA GLU A 51 -11.16 -9.30 -4.61
C GLU A 51 -9.65 -9.59 -4.53
N ALA A 52 -9.01 -9.86 -5.67
CA ALA A 52 -7.56 -10.05 -5.73
C ALA A 52 -6.80 -8.78 -5.32
N ASN A 53 -7.25 -7.62 -5.78
CA ASN A 53 -6.68 -6.32 -5.44
C ASN A 53 -6.89 -6.01 -3.94
N ALA A 54 -8.08 -6.31 -3.40
CA ALA A 54 -8.37 -6.12 -1.99
C ALA A 54 -7.47 -6.99 -1.10
N ARG A 55 -7.23 -8.26 -1.49
CA ARG A 55 -6.27 -9.13 -0.79
C ARG A 55 -4.85 -8.56 -0.81
N LEU A 56 -4.39 -8.04 -1.96
CA LEU A 56 -3.08 -7.42 -2.08
C LEU A 56 -2.96 -6.16 -1.21
N ILE A 57 -3.98 -5.31 -1.20
CA ILE A 57 -4.02 -4.10 -0.37
C ILE A 57 -4.06 -4.46 1.10
N ALA A 58 -4.89 -5.43 1.52
CA ALA A 58 -4.98 -5.88 2.90
C ALA A 58 -3.64 -6.40 3.44
N ALA A 59 -2.81 -7.00 2.57
CA ALA A 59 -1.47 -7.46 2.91
C ALA A 59 -0.41 -6.34 2.95
N ALA A 60 -0.73 -5.10 2.56
CA ALA A 60 0.26 -4.02 2.47
C ALA A 60 1.02 -3.74 3.77
N PRO A 61 0.43 -3.80 4.98
CA PRO A 61 1.18 -3.68 6.23
C PRO A 61 2.24 -4.77 6.39
N ASP A 62 1.89 -6.03 6.11
CA ASP A 62 2.82 -7.17 6.22
C ASP A 62 3.91 -7.10 5.15
N LEU A 63 3.56 -6.69 3.93
CA LEU A 63 4.51 -6.46 2.84
C LEU A 63 5.48 -5.31 3.17
N LEU A 64 5.00 -4.25 3.81
CA LEU A 64 5.86 -3.13 4.24
C LEU A 64 6.85 -3.57 5.32
N GLU A 65 6.41 -4.34 6.31
CA GLU A 65 7.30 -4.87 7.35
C GLU A 65 8.34 -5.84 6.74
N ALA A 66 7.92 -6.76 5.87
CA ALA A 66 8.85 -7.63 5.16
C ALA A 66 9.87 -6.84 4.29
N LEU A 67 9.44 -5.76 3.65
CA LEU A 67 10.34 -4.89 2.88
C LEU A 67 11.35 -4.16 3.76
N LYS A 68 10.96 -3.72 4.97
CA LYS A 68 11.88 -3.11 5.94
C LYS A 68 12.98 -4.07 6.37
N GLU A 69 12.64 -5.35 6.55
CA GLU A 69 13.64 -6.39 6.81
C GLU A 69 14.64 -6.52 5.64
N PHE A 70 14.16 -6.56 4.40
CA PHE A 70 15.05 -6.58 3.23
C PHE A 70 15.91 -5.31 3.09
N ALA A 71 15.35 -4.14 3.38
CA ALA A 71 16.05 -2.86 3.28
C ALA A 71 17.18 -2.70 4.31
N SER A 72 17.14 -3.48 5.39
CA SER A 72 18.19 -3.53 6.41
C SER A 72 19.47 -4.27 5.97
N MET A 73 19.40 -5.04 4.88
CA MET A 73 20.56 -5.73 4.33
C MET A 73 21.58 -4.74 3.74
N PRO A 74 22.89 -5.00 3.85
CA PRO A 74 23.90 -4.14 3.25
C PRO A 74 23.77 -4.12 1.72
N CYS A 75 24.03 -2.96 1.14
CA CYS A 75 24.17 -2.78 -0.30
C CYS A 75 25.66 -2.67 -0.65
N GLU A 76 26.10 -3.33 -1.72
CA GLU A 76 27.48 -3.23 -2.21
C GLU A 76 27.88 -1.79 -2.60
N THR A 77 26.90 -0.91 -2.82
CA THR A 77 27.09 0.51 -3.12
C THR A 77 26.71 1.43 -1.95
N ASP A 78 26.57 0.92 -0.73
CA ASP A 78 26.31 1.76 0.45
C ASP A 78 27.41 2.84 0.55
N GLY A 79 27.06 4.11 0.29
CA GLY A 79 27.97 5.26 0.26
C GLY A 79 28.24 5.88 -1.13
N ALA A 80 27.75 5.28 -2.22
CA ALA A 80 27.64 5.95 -3.52
C ALA A 80 26.29 6.65 -3.64
N GLU A 81 26.22 7.78 -4.37
CA GLU A 81 24.97 8.51 -4.57
C GLU A 81 23.89 7.57 -5.14
N ASP A 82 22.73 7.53 -4.47
CA ASP A 82 21.62 6.66 -4.80
C ASP A 82 21.17 6.88 -6.25
N LEU A 83 21.38 5.88 -7.10
CA LEU A 83 20.84 5.88 -8.45
C LEU A 83 19.33 5.61 -8.37
N GLU A 84 18.50 6.60 -8.74
CA GLU A 84 17.06 6.40 -8.94
C GLU A 84 16.82 5.20 -9.86
N GLY A 85 16.16 4.16 -9.33
CA GLY A 85 15.90 2.90 -10.04
C GLY A 85 16.63 1.68 -9.49
N GLY A 86 17.59 1.87 -8.57
CA GLY A 86 18.16 0.84 -7.70
C GLY A 86 19.12 -0.14 -8.39
N CYS A 87 20.40 -0.06 -8.05
CA CYS A 87 21.39 -1.02 -8.55
C CYS A 87 21.20 -2.43 -7.96
N CYS A 88 20.48 -2.57 -6.84
CA CYS A 88 20.26 -3.85 -6.15
C CYS A 88 18.89 -3.96 -5.47
N ARG A 89 18.56 -5.17 -4.97
CA ARG A 89 17.31 -5.46 -4.25
C ARG A 89 17.07 -4.57 -3.02
N THR A 90 18.13 -4.20 -2.30
CA THR A 90 18.05 -3.34 -1.11
C THR A 90 17.63 -1.92 -1.50
N CYS A 91 18.27 -1.32 -2.52
CA CYS A 91 17.89 0.01 -3.00
C CYS A 91 16.45 0.05 -3.49
N ARG A 92 15.98 -1.01 -4.17
CA ARG A 92 14.58 -1.13 -4.60
C ARG A 92 13.61 -1.21 -3.42
N ALA A 93 13.97 -1.94 -2.36
CA ALA A 93 13.17 -1.99 -1.14
C ALA A 93 13.11 -0.61 -0.43
N ARG A 94 14.26 0.06 -0.27
CA ARG A 94 14.34 1.41 0.30
C ARG A 94 13.49 2.42 -0.49
N ALA A 95 13.55 2.39 -1.82
CA ALA A 95 12.74 3.26 -2.68
C ALA A 95 11.22 2.98 -2.54
N ALA A 96 10.82 1.72 -2.46
CA ALA A 96 9.43 1.35 -2.25
C ALA A 96 8.90 1.78 -0.88
N ILE A 97 9.70 1.61 0.19
CA ILE A 97 9.38 2.09 1.54
C ILE A 97 9.27 3.60 1.55
N ALA A 98 10.25 4.31 0.96
CA ALA A 98 10.21 5.76 0.87
C ALA A 98 8.94 6.24 0.17
N LYS A 99 8.51 5.60 -0.92
CA LYS A 99 7.24 5.92 -1.60
C LYS A 99 6.00 5.70 -0.71
N ALA A 100 6.02 4.68 0.15
CA ALA A 100 4.91 4.36 1.04
C ALA A 100 4.84 5.26 2.29
N GLU A 101 5.99 5.70 2.79
CA GLU A 101 6.12 6.49 4.02
C GLU A 101 6.27 8.00 3.76
N SER A 102 6.70 8.41 2.57
CA SER A 102 6.82 9.83 2.21
C SER A 102 5.42 10.44 2.10
N SER A 103 5.09 11.29 3.06
CA SER A 103 3.88 12.11 3.03
C SER A 103 3.89 12.96 1.75
N SER A 104 2.83 12.89 0.95
CA SER A 104 2.64 13.77 -0.21
C SER A 104 2.30 15.18 0.27
N ALA A 105 3.29 15.86 0.87
CA ALA A 105 3.24 17.26 1.23
C ALA A 105 4.08 18.05 0.23
N SER A 106 3.60 18.15 -1.01
CA SER A 106 4.00 19.25 -1.89
C SER A 106 2.93 19.50 -2.92
N LEU A 107 1.98 20.37 -2.57
CA LEU A 107 1.17 21.16 -3.49
C LEU A 107 0.55 22.33 -2.69
N VAL A 108 1.40 23.25 -2.22
CA VAL A 108 0.94 24.60 -1.85
C VAL A 108 1.98 25.63 -2.30
N ALA A 109 1.47 26.65 -3.00
CA ALA A 109 2.06 27.93 -3.34
C ALA A 109 2.94 28.01 -4.60
N ALA A 110 2.27 28.20 -5.74
CA ALA A 110 2.61 29.30 -6.63
C ALA A 110 1.32 30.11 -6.87
N GLU A 111 1.18 31.22 -6.13
CA GLU A 111 0.29 32.34 -6.48
C GLU A 111 0.93 33.18 -7.59
#